data_AF-A0A965JS81-F1
#
_entry.id   AF-A0A965JS81-F1
#
_cell.length_a   1.000
_cell.length_b   1.000
_cell.length_c   1.000
_cell.angle_alpha   90.00
_cell.angle_beta   90.00
_cell.angle_gamma   90.00
#
_symmetry.space_group_name_H-M   'P 1'
#
loop_
_entity.id
_entity.type
_entity.pdbx_description
1 polymer ?
#
loop_
_entity_poly.entity_id
_entity_poly.type
_entity_poly.pdbx_seq_one_letter_code
_entity_poly.pdbx_strand_id
1 'polypeptide(L)'
;MRLTSIQRIFLYLTTLILFLSGVVWLILNFFIDYDSELRFLNVWSLRLHGAAAYGLLIVFGMLISTHISFNWRVKKNRRKSGIILTVFLAILVVTGCLLYYLGDEAIRNYVSYIHWIGGIFFSTILLLHSIVHKKFSGHSSKK
;
A
#
# COMPACT_ATOMS: atom_id res chain seq x y z
N MET A 1 -15.76 -8.99 11.86
CA MET A 1 -16.68 -7.90 11.42
C MET A 1 -16.46 -7.62 9.94
N ARG A 2 -17.40 -6.96 9.23
CA ARG A 2 -17.15 -6.41 7.89
C ARG A 2 -16.52 -5.01 8.04
N LEU A 3 -15.66 -4.60 7.12
CA LEU A 3 -15.09 -3.24 7.11
C LEU A 3 -16.24 -2.24 7.00
N THR A 4 -16.21 -1.16 7.78
CA THR A 4 -17.19 -0.09 7.55
C THR A 4 -16.92 0.53 6.18
N SER A 5 -17.97 1.01 5.51
CA SER A 5 -17.84 1.58 4.17
C SER A 5 -16.82 2.71 4.12
N ILE A 6 -16.72 3.51 5.19
CA ILE A 6 -15.77 4.61 5.33
C ILE A 6 -14.32 4.10 5.40
N GLN A 7 -14.02 3.12 6.28
CA GLN A 7 -12.68 2.54 6.39
C GLN A 7 -12.22 1.93 5.06
N ARG A 8 -13.15 1.30 4.34
CA ARG A 8 -12.87 0.69 3.03
C ARG A 8 -12.60 1.74 1.95
N ILE A 9 -13.38 2.81 1.91
CA ILE A 9 -13.15 3.93 0.98
C ILE A 9 -11.80 4.58 1.28
N PHE A 10 -11.52 4.89 2.55
CA PHE A 10 -10.27 5.53 2.94
C PHE A 10 -9.05 4.66 2.62
N LEU A 11 -9.14 3.34 2.85
CA LEU A 11 -8.10 2.37 2.47
C LEU A 11 -7.83 2.40 0.96
N TYR A 12 -8.86 2.35 0.12
CA TYR A 12 -8.65 2.36 -1.33
C TYR A 12 -8.17 3.72 -1.84
N LEU A 13 -8.69 4.83 -1.31
CA LEU A 13 -8.24 6.15 -1.71
C LEU A 13 -6.77 6.37 -1.36
N THR A 14 -6.37 6.07 -0.11
CA THR A 14 -4.96 6.20 0.31
C THR A 14 -4.05 5.29 -0.50
N THR A 15 -4.44 4.02 -0.72
CA THR A 15 -3.67 3.10 -1.55
C THR A 15 -3.58 3.57 -3.00
N LEU A 16 -4.66 4.10 -3.57
CA LEU A 16 -4.69 4.61 -4.94
C LEU A 16 -3.77 5.83 -5.09
N ILE A 17 -3.82 6.78 -4.16
CA ILE A 17 -2.95 7.96 -4.18
C ILE A 17 -1.48 7.54 -4.04
N LEU A 18 -1.17 6.60 -3.14
CA LEU A 18 0.19 6.05 -3.00
C LEU A 18 0.67 5.38 -4.29
N PHE A 19 -0.17 4.55 -4.90
CA PHE A 19 0.18 3.87 -6.14
C PHE A 19 0.41 4.86 -7.29
N LEU A 20 -0.52 5.79 -7.51
CA LEU A 20 -0.42 6.77 -8.60
C LEU A 20 0.78 7.70 -8.40
N SER A 21 1.00 8.22 -7.20
CA SER A 21 2.20 9.02 -6.91
C SER A 21 3.48 8.22 -7.09
N GLY A 22 3.52 6.94 -6.68
CA GLY A 22 4.66 6.06 -6.92
C GLY A 22 4.94 5.84 -8.41
N VAL A 23 3.90 5.57 -9.21
CA VAL A 23 4.04 5.40 -10.67
C VAL A 23 4.49 6.69 -11.35
N VAL A 24 3.90 7.84 -11.00
CA VAL A 24 4.32 9.14 -11.52
C VAL A 24 5.78 9.39 -11.17
N TRP A 25 6.20 9.09 -9.93
CA TRP A 25 7.60 9.24 -9.54
C TRP A 25 8.53 8.35 -10.36
N LEU A 26 8.18 7.08 -10.57
CA LEU A 26 8.98 6.16 -11.39
C LEU A 26 9.12 6.66 -12.83
N ILE A 27 8.03 7.08 -13.46
CA ILE A 27 8.05 7.58 -14.84
C ILE A 27 8.98 8.80 -14.92
N LEU A 28 8.81 9.76 -14.03
CA LEU A 28 9.64 10.96 -14.02
C LEU A 28 11.11 10.67 -13.68
N ASN A 29 11.38 9.69 -12.82
CA ASN A 29 12.75 9.37 -12.41
C ASN A 29 13.53 8.60 -13.47
N PHE A 30 12.86 7.76 -14.27
CA PHE A 30 13.53 6.93 -15.28
C PHE A 30 13.50 7.52 -16.70
N PHE A 31 12.49 8.32 -17.04
CA PHE A 31 12.27 8.78 -18.42
C PHE A 31 12.41 10.29 -18.63
N ILE A 32 12.50 11.07 -17.56
CA ILE A 32 12.63 12.54 -17.66
C ILE A 32 14.00 12.97 -17.15
N ASP A 33 14.69 13.75 -17.98
CA ASP A 33 16.00 14.29 -17.68
C ASP A 33 16.01 15.18 -16.43
N TYR A 34 17.16 15.25 -15.78
CA TYR A 34 17.32 15.99 -14.54
C TYR A 34 16.98 17.49 -14.70
N ASP A 35 17.37 18.08 -15.83
CA ASP A 35 17.20 19.52 -16.12
C ASP A 35 15.84 19.89 -16.71
N SER A 36 14.91 18.92 -16.84
CA SER A 36 13.58 19.19 -17.38
C SER A 36 12.77 20.12 -16.47
N GLU A 37 12.00 21.03 -17.07
CA GLU A 37 11.01 21.84 -16.35
C GLU A 37 9.97 20.98 -15.61
N LEU A 38 9.76 19.72 -15.99
CA LEU A 38 8.83 18.81 -15.32
C LEU A 38 9.36 18.24 -14.00
N ARG A 39 10.61 18.54 -13.63
CA ARG A 39 11.25 17.98 -12.43
C ARG A 39 10.53 18.34 -11.13
N PHE A 40 9.82 19.48 -11.06
CA PHE A 40 9.00 19.82 -9.89
C PHE A 40 7.95 18.75 -9.57
N LEU A 41 7.38 18.10 -10.60
CA LEU A 41 6.37 17.05 -10.41
C LEU A 41 6.95 15.85 -9.66
N ASN A 42 8.25 15.57 -9.81
CA ASN A 42 8.91 14.49 -9.09
C ASN A 42 8.91 14.78 -7.57
N VAL A 43 9.25 16.01 -7.19
CA VAL A 43 9.25 16.48 -5.80
C VAL A 43 7.84 16.46 -5.20
N TRP A 44 6.86 16.97 -5.94
CA TRP A 44 5.46 16.96 -5.49
C TRP A 44 4.91 15.54 -5.37
N SER A 45 5.30 14.65 -6.28
CA SER A 45 4.90 13.25 -6.21
C SER A 45 5.40 12.59 -4.93
N LEU A 46 6.67 12.78 -4.56
CA LEU A 46 7.22 12.27 -3.30
C LEU A 46 6.52 12.86 -2.07
N ARG A 47 6.21 14.17 -2.08
CA ARG A 47 5.48 14.82 -0.97
C ARG A 47 4.09 14.23 -0.80
N LEU A 48 3.34 14.08 -1.90
CA LEU A 48 2.02 13.46 -1.88
C LEU A 48 2.09 11.98 -1.45
N HIS A 49 3.11 11.25 -1.91
CA HIS A 49 3.34 9.87 -1.53
C HIS A 49 3.57 9.74 -0.03
N GLY A 50 4.48 10.55 0.52
CA GLY A 50 4.77 10.58 1.97
C GLY A 50 3.52 10.95 2.79
N ALA A 51 2.77 11.97 2.38
CA ALA A 51 1.53 12.36 3.05
C ALA A 51 0.48 11.23 3.02
N ALA A 52 0.30 10.57 1.88
CA ALA A 52 -0.63 9.46 1.74
C ALA A 52 -0.17 8.22 2.52
N ALA A 53 1.14 8.02 2.73
CA ALA A 53 1.69 6.93 3.53
C ALA A 53 1.26 7.04 4.99
N TYR A 54 1.31 8.25 5.57
CA TYR A 54 0.78 8.49 6.92
C TYR A 54 -0.72 8.18 7.01
N GLY A 55 -1.50 8.58 5.99
CA GLY A 55 -2.92 8.24 5.90
C GLY A 55 -3.17 6.73 5.89
N LEU A 56 -2.38 5.99 5.10
CA LEU A 56 -2.48 4.52 5.03
C LEU A 56 -2.09 3.87 6.37
N LEU A 57 -1.06 4.36 7.06
CA LEU A 57 -0.64 3.87 8.37
C LEU A 57 -1.73 4.05 9.44
N ILE A 58 -2.42 5.20 9.44
CA ILE A 58 -3.53 5.46 10.35
C ILE A 58 -4.66 4.45 10.12
N VAL A 59 -5.07 4.26 8.86
CA VAL A 59 -6.08 3.25 8.51
C VAL A 59 -5.61 1.86 8.92
N PHE A 60 -4.37 1.52 8.64
CA PHE A 60 -3.82 0.21 8.98
C PHE A 60 -3.85 -0.07 10.48
N GLY A 61 -3.50 0.92 11.31
CA GLY A 61 -3.64 0.84 12.76
C GLY A 61 -5.10 0.56 13.20
N MET A 62 -6.07 1.26 12.59
CA MET A 62 -7.50 1.00 12.83
C MET A 62 -7.92 -0.40 12.38
N LEU A 63 -7.36 -0.93 11.28
CA LEU A 63 -7.66 -2.27 10.79
C LEU A 63 -7.06 -3.37 11.65
N ILE A 64 -5.84 -3.16 12.18
CA ILE A 64 -5.23 -4.09 13.14
C ILE A 64 -6.12 -4.22 14.38
N SER A 65 -6.53 -3.09 14.95
CA SER A 65 -7.27 -3.07 16.22
C SER A 65 -8.70 -3.61 16.11
N THR A 66 -9.36 -3.47 14.95
CA THR A 66 -10.76 -3.85 14.77
C THR A 66 -10.97 -5.13 13.95
N HIS A 67 -10.23 -5.30 12.85
CA HIS A 67 -10.46 -6.38 11.87
C HIS A 67 -9.56 -7.57 12.10
N ILE A 68 -8.25 -7.33 12.24
CA ILE A 68 -7.25 -8.39 12.38
C ILE A 68 -7.36 -9.04 13.76
N SER A 69 -7.40 -8.23 14.83
CA SER A 69 -7.54 -8.70 16.22
C SER A 69 -8.78 -9.59 16.41
N PHE A 70 -9.92 -9.20 15.86
CA PHE A 70 -11.18 -9.92 15.96
C PHE A 70 -11.14 -11.23 15.17
N ASN A 71 -10.66 -11.21 13.93
CA ASN A 71 -10.60 -12.41 13.10
C ASN A 71 -9.57 -13.43 13.63
N TRP A 72 -8.52 -12.96 14.31
CA TRP A 72 -7.56 -13.80 15.03
C TRP A 72 -8.21 -14.49 16.24
N ARG A 73 -8.92 -13.74 17.10
CA ARG A 73 -9.61 -14.28 18.28
C ARG A 73 -10.67 -15.31 17.95
N VAL A 74 -11.41 -15.12 16.85
CA VAL A 74 -12.49 -16.04 16.43
C VAL A 74 -11.95 -17.22 15.59
N LYS A 75 -10.62 -17.40 15.48
CA LYS A 75 -9.95 -18.39 14.60
C LYS A 75 -10.50 -18.40 13.16
N LYS A 76 -11.10 -17.27 12.74
CA LYS A 76 -11.64 -17.06 11.39
C LYS A 76 -10.57 -16.49 10.45
N ASN A 77 -9.31 -16.63 10.82
CA ASN A 77 -8.07 -16.34 10.08
C ASN A 77 -7.92 -17.15 8.77
N ARG A 78 -9.03 -17.48 8.09
CA ARG A 78 -9.12 -18.42 6.97
C ARG A 78 -8.50 -17.91 5.66
N ARG A 79 -7.88 -16.72 5.63
CA ARG A 79 -7.37 -16.14 4.36
C ARG A 79 -5.91 -15.75 4.49
N LYS A 80 -5.03 -16.63 3.99
CA LYS A 80 -3.59 -16.38 3.80
C LYS A 80 -3.33 -15.02 3.14
N SER A 81 -4.23 -14.55 2.27
CA SER A 81 -4.12 -13.24 1.61
C SER A 81 -4.14 -12.04 2.56
N GLY A 82 -4.83 -12.10 3.71
CA GLY A 82 -4.80 -11.02 4.70
C GLY A 82 -3.43 -10.90 5.39
N ILE A 83 -2.83 -12.05 5.74
CA ILE A 83 -1.48 -12.11 6.33
C ILE A 83 -0.45 -11.60 5.33
N ILE A 84 -0.54 -12.04 4.08
CA ILE A 84 0.37 -11.60 3.02
C ILE A 84 0.30 -10.06 2.86
N LEU A 85 -0.90 -9.47 2.82
CA LEU A 85 -1.06 -8.02 2.73
C LEU A 85 -0.41 -7.29 3.91
N THR A 86 -0.60 -7.79 5.14
CA THR A 86 0.02 -7.22 6.33
C THR A 86 1.54 -7.28 6.28
N VAL A 87 2.12 -8.40 5.88
CA VAL A 87 3.57 -8.57 5.75
C VAL A 87 4.14 -7.65 4.68
N PHE A 88 3.51 -7.59 3.50
CA PHE A 88 3.94 -6.70 2.42
C PHE A 88 3.87 -5.23 2.84
N LEU A 89 2.81 -4.82 3.54
CA LEU A 89 2.70 -3.45 4.05
C LEU A 89 3.82 -3.14 5.05
N ALA A 90 4.15 -4.06 5.95
CA ALA A 90 5.27 -3.89 6.88
C ALA A 90 6.60 -3.73 6.14
N ILE A 91 6.86 -4.55 5.11
CA ILE A 91 8.05 -4.41 4.25
C ILE A 91 8.08 -3.04 3.57
N LEU A 92 6.96 -2.56 3.05
CA LEU A 92 6.87 -1.24 2.40
C LEU A 92 7.17 -0.10 3.37
N VAL A 93 6.67 -0.18 4.61
CA VAL A 93 6.95 0.82 5.64
C VAL A 93 8.43 0.83 6.00
N VAL A 94 9.01 -0.34 6.26
CA VAL A 94 10.44 -0.45 6.61
C VAL A 94 11.33 0.05 5.48
N THR A 95 11.07 -0.37 4.25
CA THR A 95 11.85 0.07 3.08
C THR A 95 11.68 1.56 2.80
N GLY A 96 10.47 2.12 2.99
CA GLY A 96 10.24 3.56 2.88
C GLY A 96 11.03 4.36 3.92
N CYS A 97 11.07 3.89 5.17
CA CYS A 97 11.92 4.48 6.21
C CYS A 97 13.41 4.35 5.88
N LEU A 98 13.86 3.18 5.42
CA LEU A 98 15.26 2.97 5.04
C LEU A 98 15.68 3.89 3.89
N LEU A 99 14.84 4.10 2.88
CA LEU A 99 15.13 5.05 1.79
C LEU A 99 15.33 6.48 2.28
N TYR A 100 14.72 6.85 3.41
CA TYR A 100 14.86 8.18 4.00
C TYR A 100 16.15 8.33 4.82
N TYR A 101 16.59 7.26 5.49
CA TYR A 101 17.71 7.32 6.45
C TYR A 101 19.04 6.71 5.94
N LEU A 102 19.03 5.91 4.87
CA LEU A 102 20.25 5.31 4.33
C LEU A 102 21.09 6.35 3.58
N GLY A 103 22.35 6.50 4.01
CA GLY A 103 23.36 7.30 3.31
C GLY A 103 24.18 6.53 2.27
N ASP A 104 24.21 5.19 2.34
CA ASP A 104 24.91 4.35 1.38
C ASP A 104 24.09 4.18 0.09
N GLU A 105 24.65 4.57 -1.05
CA GLU A 105 23.96 4.55 -2.34
C GLU A 105 23.67 3.14 -2.86
N ALA A 106 24.56 2.18 -2.62
CA ALA A 106 24.39 0.82 -3.09
C ALA A 106 23.22 0.14 -2.36
N ILE A 107 23.20 0.25 -1.03
CA ILE A 107 22.11 -0.29 -0.20
C ILE A 107 20.80 0.42 -0.55
N ARG A 108 20.82 1.74 -0.72
CA ARG A 108 19.65 2.53 -1.09
C ARG A 108 19.04 2.09 -2.42
N ASN A 109 19.86 1.73 -3.42
CA ASN A 109 19.37 1.21 -4.70
C ASN A 109 18.63 -0.13 -4.53
N TYR A 110 19.18 -1.08 -3.76
CA TYR A 110 18.49 -2.35 -3.47
C TYR A 110 17.17 -2.13 -2.73
N VAL A 111 17.17 -1.26 -1.72
CA VAL A 111 15.94 -0.91 -0.98
C VAL A 111 14.92 -0.25 -1.89
N SER A 112 15.35 0.59 -2.84
CA SER A 112 14.48 1.22 -3.83
C SER A 112 13.78 0.15 -4.68
N TYR A 113 14.53 -0.83 -5.20
CA TYR A 113 13.97 -1.95 -5.96
C TYR A 113 12.92 -2.73 -5.16
N ILE A 114 13.24 -3.09 -3.92
CA ILE A 114 12.30 -3.82 -3.05
C ILE A 114 11.04 -2.98 -2.80
N HIS A 115 11.18 -1.67 -2.60
CA HIS A 115 10.08 -0.78 -2.30
C HIS A 115 9.10 -0.66 -3.47
N TRP A 116 9.59 -0.31 -4.68
CA TRP A 116 8.67 -0.10 -5.81
C TRP A 116 8.10 -1.42 -6.34
N ILE A 117 8.88 -2.50 -6.40
CA ILE A 117 8.39 -3.84 -6.79
C ILE A 117 7.34 -4.29 -5.78
N GLY A 118 7.64 -4.18 -4.48
CA GLY A 118 6.72 -4.50 -3.39
C GLY A 118 5.43 -3.70 -3.46
N GLY A 119 5.50 -2.42 -3.86
CA GLY A 119 4.35 -1.53 -3.99
C GLY A 119 3.37 -1.98 -5.08
N ILE A 120 3.90 -2.44 -6.21
CA ILE A 120 3.10 -3.03 -7.31
C ILE A 120 2.44 -4.33 -6.83
N PHE A 121 3.20 -5.23 -6.20
CA PHE A 121 2.65 -6.48 -5.68
C PHE A 121 1.55 -6.26 -4.63
N PHE A 122 1.78 -5.36 -3.67
CA PHE A 122 0.80 -4.99 -2.66
C PHE A 122 -0.51 -4.51 -3.28
N SER A 123 -0.41 -3.57 -4.24
CA SER A 123 -1.59 -3.01 -4.92
C SER A 123 -2.39 -4.09 -5.66
N THR A 124 -1.72 -4.97 -6.40
CA THR A 124 -2.36 -6.07 -7.12
C THR A 124 -3.03 -7.06 -6.16
N ILE A 125 -2.34 -7.47 -5.09
CA ILE A 125 -2.90 -8.41 -4.09
C ILE A 125 -4.10 -7.79 -3.38
N LEU A 126 -4.07 -6.49 -3.08
CA LEU A 126 -5.17 -5.79 -2.41
C LEU A 126 -6.43 -5.77 -3.30
N LEU A 127 -6.26 -5.50 -4.60
CA LEU A 127 -7.35 -5.56 -5.57
C LEU A 127 -7.92 -6.98 -5.66
N LEU A 128 -7.08 -8.00 -5.80
CA LEU A 128 -7.51 -9.40 -5.84
C LEU A 128 -8.23 -9.82 -4.54
N HIS A 129 -7.71 -9.43 -3.38
CA HIS A 129 -8.35 -9.68 -2.09
C HIS A 129 -9.77 -9.09 -2.05
N SER A 130 -9.94 -7.87 -2.57
CA SER A 130 -11.25 -7.19 -2.60
C SER A 130 -12.27 -7.87 -3.52
N ILE A 131 -11.86 -8.30 -4.72
CA ILE A 131 -12.72 -8.93 -5.72
C ILE A 131 -13.19 -10.30 -5.21
N VAL A 132 -12.26 -11.10 -4.67
CA VAL A 132 -12.58 -12.40 -4.06
C VAL A 132 -13.52 -12.23 -2.87
N HIS A 133 -13.38 -11.16 -2.08
CA HIS A 133 -14.30 -10.88 -0.97
C HIS A 133 -15.71 -10.49 -1.44
N LYS A 134 -15.83 -9.72 -2.54
CA LYS A 134 -17.13 -9.41 -3.17
C LYS A 134 -17.81 -10.68 -3.70
N LYS A 135 -17.06 -11.56 -4.39
CA LYS A 135 -17.60 -12.77 -5.03
C LYS A 135 -18.16 -13.78 -4.02
N PHE A 136 -17.54 -13.93 -2.85
CA PHE A 136 -18.05 -14.80 -1.78
C PHE A 136 -19.27 -14.21 -1.04
N SER A 137 -19.43 -12.89 -1.01
CA SER A 137 -20.54 -12.25 -0.31
C SER A 137 -21.83 -12.19 -1.14
N GLY A 138 -21.74 -12.35 -2.47
CA GLY A 138 -22.89 -12.44 -3.38
C GLY A 138 -23.55 -13.82 -3.45
N HIS A 139 -22.88 -14.88 -2.96
CA HIS A 139 -23.42 -16.24 -2.97
C HIS A 139 -24.23 -16.61 -1.70
N SER A 140 -24.27 -15.73 -0.71
CA SER A 140 -25.00 -15.92 0.56
C SER A 140 -26.31 -15.12 0.64
N SER A 141 -26.75 -14.52 -0.47
CA SER A 141 -28.03 -13.77 -0.57
C SER A 141 -29.08 -14.50 -1.42
N LYS A 142 -28.84 -15.78 -1.74
CA LYS A 142 -29.80 -16.68 -2.39
C LYS A 142 -29.93 -17.96 -1.56
N LYS A 143 -30.45 -17.85 -0.34
CA LYS A 143 -31.15 -18.92 0.37
C LYS A 143 -32.16 -18.27 1.29
#